data_AF-A0A969FRZ7-F1
#
_entry.id   AF-A0A969FRZ7-F1
#
_cell.length_a   1.000
_cell.length_b   1.000
_cell.length_c   1.000
_cell.angle_alpha   90.00
_cell.angle_beta   90.00
_cell.angle_gamma   90.00
#
_symmetry.space_group_name_H-M   'P 1'
#
loop_
_entity.id
_entity.type
_entity.pdbx_description
1 polymer ?
#
loop_
_entity_poly.entity_id
_entity_poly.type
_entity_poly.pdbx_seq_one_letter_code
_entity_poly.pdbx_strand_id
1 'polypeptide(L)'
;MRLIKNGAAHCTGWLASCENHIITNQHCVGSQAELEQIEFQFEFKRPGCGTGTASVELQLQGGTLLDVDAGLDYALIMPALAGHDPQATYGFMQLETRLPDVGELMYIPGHPSGDPKRLSIESTDPNDPGLCDVHSVSEPACTGGPVPDVGYFCDTEGGSSGSPVLSYQTHKVIALHHCAACPNRGVPIVDVLASIEGSPNPLPACSTCAQAPIPQDLVASTPGDNRIFLDWSPVAGAVSYRIYRSSQSCTSGMEFVGTSNTPTYIDDTVAGGITYHYVVTSISALR
;
A
#
# COMPACT_ATOMS: atom_id res chain seq x y z
N MET A 1 8.25 -2.29 11.78
CA MET A 1 9.61 -2.53 12.32
C MET A 1 9.96 -1.37 13.23
N ARG A 2 10.78 -1.60 14.26
CA ARG A 2 11.26 -0.55 15.16
C ARG A 2 12.54 0.06 14.62
N LEU A 3 12.65 1.38 14.61
CA LEU A 3 13.87 2.11 14.26
C LEU A 3 14.60 2.49 15.54
N ILE A 4 15.86 2.12 15.62
CA ILE A 4 16.80 2.54 16.67
C ILE A 4 17.80 3.50 16.04
N LYS A 5 17.97 4.69 16.62
CA LYS A 5 18.97 5.69 16.20
C LYS A 5 20.02 5.82 17.28
N ASN A 6 21.29 5.58 16.97
CA ASN A 6 22.39 5.63 17.95
C ASN A 6 22.13 4.78 19.21
N GLY A 7 21.53 3.61 19.06
CA GLY A 7 21.22 2.70 20.18
C GLY A 7 19.99 3.08 21.02
N ALA A 8 19.29 4.17 20.70
CA ALA A 8 18.06 4.57 21.37
C ALA A 8 16.83 4.36 20.47
N ALA A 9 15.71 3.95 21.06
CA ALA A 9 14.47 3.82 20.31
C ALA A 9 14.02 5.18 19.76
N HIS A 10 13.64 5.21 18.48
CA HIS A 10 13.44 6.46 17.76
C HIS A 10 12.07 6.56 17.10
N CYS A 11 11.76 5.64 16.17
CA CYS A 11 10.56 5.70 15.33
C CYS A 11 10.09 4.29 14.92
N THR A 12 9.05 4.26 14.09
CA THR A 12 8.53 3.08 13.41
C THR A 12 8.72 3.22 11.90
N GLY A 13 8.95 2.09 11.22
CA GLY A 13 8.93 2.02 9.75
C GLY A 13 8.32 0.71 9.27
N TRP A 14 8.13 0.55 7.98
CA TRP A 14 7.48 -0.63 7.42
C TRP A 14 7.94 -0.91 5.99
N LEU A 15 7.88 -2.19 5.57
CA LEU A 15 8.19 -2.60 4.21
C LEU A 15 7.01 -2.24 3.31
N ALA A 16 7.29 -1.49 2.25
CA ALA A 16 6.31 -0.91 1.34
C ALA A 16 6.27 -1.60 -0.04
N SER A 17 7.09 -2.62 -0.28
CA SER A 17 7.16 -3.28 -1.59
C SER A 17 7.73 -4.70 -1.54
N CYS A 18 7.51 -5.42 -2.64
CA CYS A 18 8.17 -6.68 -2.97
C CYS A 18 9.68 -6.55 -3.27
N GLU A 19 10.24 -5.34 -3.22
CA GLU A 19 11.67 -5.06 -3.44
C GLU A 19 12.36 -4.54 -2.18
N ASN A 20 11.76 -4.74 -0.99
CA ASN A 20 12.30 -4.34 0.31
C ASN A 20 12.37 -2.83 0.59
N HIS A 21 11.75 -1.98 -0.22
CA HIS A 21 11.58 -0.56 0.10
C HIS A 21 10.96 -0.38 1.49
N ILE A 22 11.49 0.56 2.28
CA ILE A 22 11.00 0.95 3.60
C ILE A 22 10.46 2.37 3.53
N ILE A 23 9.32 2.60 4.17
CA ILE A 23 8.78 3.94 4.44
C ILE A 23 8.82 4.21 5.96
N THR A 24 9.20 5.44 6.32
CA THR A 24 9.16 6.04 7.66
C THR A 24 8.96 7.56 7.51
N ASN A 25 8.89 8.33 8.61
CA ASN A 25 8.87 9.79 8.51
C ASN A 25 10.23 10.41 8.17
N GLN A 26 10.19 11.57 7.51
CA GLN A 26 11.36 12.41 7.25
C GLN A 26 12.00 12.88 8.55
N HIS A 27 11.22 13.30 9.56
CA HIS A 27 11.78 13.74 10.83
C HIS A 27 12.48 12.62 11.62
N CYS A 28 12.26 11.35 11.26
CA CYS A 28 12.99 10.21 11.80
C CYS A 28 14.30 9.98 11.04
N VAL A 29 14.26 10.09 9.71
CA VAL A 29 15.39 9.86 8.81
C VAL A 29 15.39 10.93 7.72
N GLY A 30 16.03 12.06 7.98
CA GLY A 30 16.02 13.23 7.10
C GLY A 30 17.20 13.31 6.14
N SER A 31 18.21 12.44 6.30
CA SER A 31 19.40 12.44 5.45
C SER A 31 20.09 11.08 5.42
N GLN A 32 20.94 10.87 4.42
CA GLN A 32 21.75 9.66 4.30
C GLN A 32 22.65 9.44 5.54
N ALA A 33 23.24 10.50 6.09
CA ALA A 33 24.08 10.41 7.28
C ALA A 33 23.28 9.97 8.53
N GLU A 34 22.01 10.38 8.62
CA GLU A 34 21.14 9.88 9.68
C GLU A 34 20.75 8.43 9.46
N LEU A 35 20.43 8.03 8.23
CA LEU A 35 20.12 6.65 7.86
C LEU A 35 21.25 5.68 8.26
N GLU A 36 22.51 6.08 8.08
CA GLU A 36 23.67 5.27 8.49
C GLU A 36 23.68 4.96 10.00
N GLN A 37 23.02 5.76 10.83
CA GLN A 37 22.87 5.55 12.27
C GLN A 37 21.61 4.76 12.66
N ILE A 38 20.78 4.37 11.68
CA ILE A 38 19.52 3.65 11.91
C ILE A 38 19.73 2.15 11.85
N GLU A 39 19.29 1.48 12.92
CA GLU A 39 19.07 0.04 12.93
C GLU A 39 17.56 -0.25 12.78
N PHE A 40 17.23 -1.08 11.80
CA PHE A 40 15.89 -1.60 11.56
C PHE A 40 15.72 -2.93 12.29
N GLN A 41 14.85 -2.96 13.30
CA GLN A 41 14.54 -4.16 14.05
C GLN A 41 13.20 -4.75 13.61
N PHE A 42 13.27 -5.86 12.88
CA PHE A 42 12.12 -6.61 12.40
C PHE A 42 11.60 -7.55 13.48
N GLU A 43 10.26 -7.67 13.51
CA GLU A 43 9.53 -8.50 14.47
C GLU A 43 9.91 -8.30 15.93
N PHE A 44 10.25 -7.05 16.32
CA PHE A 44 10.37 -6.70 17.74
C PHE A 44 9.01 -6.75 18.45
N LYS A 45 8.63 -7.93 18.93
CA LYS A 45 7.30 -8.20 19.53
C LYS A 45 7.41 -9.20 20.68
N ARG A 46 6.37 -9.27 21.51
CA ARG A 46 6.21 -10.33 22.52
C ARG A 46 5.68 -11.60 21.85
N PRO A 47 6.05 -12.80 22.36
CA PRO A 47 5.58 -14.06 21.80
C PRO A 47 4.09 -14.34 22.07
N GLY A 48 3.48 -13.66 23.05
CA GLY A 48 2.06 -13.77 23.35
C GLY A 48 1.49 -12.48 23.95
N CYS A 49 0.16 -12.37 23.93
CA CYS A 49 -0.55 -11.22 24.51
C CYS A 49 -0.23 -11.11 26.01
N GLY A 50 0.41 -10.00 26.42
CA GLY A 50 0.78 -9.74 27.82
C GLY A 50 1.80 -10.71 28.42
N THR A 51 2.42 -11.60 27.62
CA THR A 51 3.29 -12.68 28.12
C THR A 51 4.62 -12.76 27.38
N GLY A 52 5.64 -13.24 28.07
CA GLY A 52 6.99 -13.40 27.53
C GLY A 52 7.78 -12.10 27.35
N THR A 53 9.06 -12.27 27.04
CA THR A 53 10.00 -11.18 26.77
C THR A 53 10.03 -10.91 25.27
N ALA A 54 10.02 -9.64 24.87
CA ALA A 54 10.14 -9.29 23.47
C ALA A 54 11.53 -9.58 22.93
N SER A 55 11.60 -9.99 21.67
CA SER A 55 12.83 -10.33 20.96
C SER A 55 12.82 -9.69 19.58
N VAL A 56 14.00 -9.49 19.02
CA VAL A 56 14.20 -9.06 17.63
C VAL A 56 14.53 -10.29 16.80
N GLU A 57 13.89 -10.46 15.64
CA GLU A 57 14.18 -11.60 14.75
C GLU A 57 15.27 -11.26 13.72
N LEU A 58 15.27 -10.03 13.20
CA LEU A 58 16.26 -9.54 12.24
C LEU A 58 16.60 -8.09 12.53
N GLN A 59 17.90 -7.77 12.41
CA GLN A 59 18.46 -6.43 12.51
C GLN A 59 19.19 -6.10 11.22
N LEU A 60 18.83 -4.99 10.58
CA LEU A 60 19.56 -4.42 9.43
C LEU A 60 20.04 -3.02 9.80
N GLN A 61 21.23 -2.63 9.32
CA GLN A 61 21.82 -1.32 9.61
C GLN A 61 21.88 -0.48 8.33
N GLY A 62 21.31 0.72 8.39
CA GLY A 62 21.38 1.71 7.32
C GLY A 62 20.90 1.21 5.96
N GLY A 63 21.45 1.79 4.90
CA GLY A 63 21.01 1.54 3.53
C GLY A 63 21.21 2.76 2.64
N THR A 64 20.36 2.90 1.65
CA THR A 64 20.32 4.05 0.74
C THR A 64 19.02 4.82 0.95
N LEU A 65 19.13 6.11 1.22
CA LEU A 65 17.99 7.02 1.20
C LEU A 65 17.66 7.34 -0.25
N LEU A 66 16.53 6.84 -0.73
CA LEU A 66 16.09 6.98 -2.12
C LEU A 66 15.35 8.29 -2.34
N ASP A 67 14.52 8.66 -1.38
CA ASP A 67 13.73 9.89 -1.43
C ASP A 67 13.42 10.41 -0.04
N VAL A 68 13.21 11.72 0.07
CA VAL A 68 12.90 12.39 1.33
C VAL A 68 12.16 13.69 1.07
N ASP A 69 11.01 13.86 1.71
CA ASP A 69 10.17 15.04 1.57
C ASP A 69 9.80 15.58 2.95
N ALA A 70 10.21 16.81 3.24
CA ALA A 70 9.91 17.46 4.51
C ALA A 70 8.48 18.03 4.59
N GLY A 71 7.86 18.32 3.44
CA GLY A 71 6.48 18.80 3.36
C GLY A 71 5.46 17.68 3.58
N LEU A 72 5.75 16.49 3.06
CA LEU A 72 4.95 15.27 3.25
C LEU A 72 5.49 14.36 4.38
N ASP A 73 6.52 14.83 5.08
CA ASP A 73 7.20 14.16 6.19
C ASP A 73 7.44 12.65 5.96
N TYR A 74 7.96 12.25 4.80
CA TYR A 74 8.31 10.85 4.52
C TYR A 74 9.76 10.70 4.11
N ALA A 75 10.29 9.50 4.37
CA ALA A 75 11.57 9.03 3.85
C ALA A 75 11.37 7.65 3.22
N LEU A 76 11.83 7.49 1.98
CA LEU A 76 11.85 6.23 1.25
C LEU A 76 13.27 5.67 1.26
N ILE A 77 13.42 4.44 1.73
CA ILE A 77 14.72 3.84 2.02
C ILE A 77 14.83 2.47 1.36
N MET A 78 15.98 2.16 0.77
CA MET A 78 16.39 0.80 0.47
C MET A 78 17.35 0.32 1.58
N PRO A 79 16.97 -0.64 2.44
CA PRO A 79 17.85 -1.09 3.52
C PRO A 79 19.06 -1.84 2.98
N ALA A 80 20.17 -1.80 3.70
CA ALA A 80 21.30 -2.70 3.42
C ALA A 80 20.90 -4.13 3.82
N LEU A 81 20.62 -4.97 2.82
CA LEU A 81 19.99 -6.28 3.04
C LEU A 81 20.91 -7.31 3.71
N ALA A 82 22.23 -7.16 3.63
CA ALA A 82 23.21 -8.08 4.24
C ALA A 82 22.95 -9.58 3.95
N GLY A 83 22.40 -9.91 2.77
CA GLY A 83 22.07 -11.29 2.37
C GLY A 83 20.70 -11.80 2.83
N HIS A 84 19.89 -10.95 3.48
CA HIS A 84 18.52 -11.25 3.87
C HIS A 84 17.50 -10.75 2.83
N ASP A 85 16.31 -11.35 2.84
CA ASP A 85 15.16 -10.87 2.06
C ASP A 85 13.93 -10.70 2.97
N PRO A 86 13.85 -9.56 3.71
CA PRO A 86 12.79 -9.30 4.67
C PRO A 86 11.38 -9.35 4.08
N GLN A 87 11.16 -8.82 2.87
CA GLN A 87 9.84 -8.82 2.24
C GLN A 87 9.36 -10.24 1.91
N ALA A 88 10.26 -11.13 1.51
CA ALA A 88 9.90 -12.54 1.28
C ALA A 88 9.58 -13.28 2.59
N THR A 89 10.21 -12.86 3.69
CA THR A 89 10.08 -13.51 5.01
C THR A 89 8.86 -12.99 5.77
N TYR A 90 8.64 -11.68 5.76
CA TYR A 90 7.67 -10.98 6.60
C TYR A 90 6.51 -10.37 5.82
N GLY A 91 6.58 -10.38 4.49
CA GLY A 91 5.68 -9.63 3.63
C GLY A 91 5.98 -8.13 3.63
N PHE A 92 5.12 -7.38 2.95
CA PHE A 92 5.14 -5.93 2.88
C PHE A 92 3.70 -5.41 2.89
N MET A 93 3.51 -4.13 3.21
CA MET A 93 2.20 -3.50 3.20
C MET A 93 1.99 -2.76 1.88
N GLN A 94 0.77 -2.88 1.35
CA GLN A 94 0.38 -2.17 0.14
C GLN A 94 -0.20 -0.81 0.49
N LEU A 95 0.02 0.17 -0.39
CA LEU A 95 -0.49 1.52 -0.32
C LEU A 95 -1.84 1.58 -1.03
N GLU A 96 -2.79 2.31 -0.45
CA GLU A 96 -4.07 2.62 -1.07
C GLU A 96 -3.90 3.73 -2.13
N THR A 97 -4.70 3.69 -3.18
CA THR A 97 -4.67 4.67 -4.28
C THR A 97 -5.87 5.63 -4.24
N ARG A 98 -6.53 5.72 -3.09
CA ARG A 98 -7.63 6.64 -2.79
C ARG A 98 -7.42 7.27 -1.42
N LEU A 99 -8.03 8.42 -1.20
CA LEU A 99 -8.22 8.93 0.16
C LEU A 99 -9.14 7.99 0.94
N PRO A 100 -8.96 7.87 2.26
CA PRO A 100 -9.91 7.16 3.11
C PRO A 100 -11.26 7.90 3.17
N ASP A 101 -12.32 7.16 3.49
CA ASP A 101 -13.63 7.76 3.77
C ASP A 101 -13.71 8.19 5.24
N VAL A 102 -14.39 9.30 5.55
CA VAL A 102 -14.68 9.67 6.94
C VAL A 102 -15.57 8.60 7.58
N GLY A 103 -15.20 8.13 8.77
CA GLY A 103 -15.82 7.00 9.46
C GLY A 103 -15.29 5.62 9.01
N GLU A 104 -14.31 5.56 8.10
CA GLU A 104 -13.64 4.31 7.75
C GLU A 104 -12.85 3.79 8.96
N LEU A 105 -13.16 2.57 9.41
CA LEU A 105 -12.41 1.92 10.48
C LEU A 105 -10.96 1.71 10.07
N MET A 106 -10.05 1.89 11.02
CA MET A 106 -8.61 1.78 10.80
C MET A 106 -7.88 1.18 11.99
N TYR A 107 -6.62 0.82 11.77
CA TYR A 107 -5.71 0.39 12.84
C TYR A 107 -4.27 0.78 12.53
N ILE A 108 -3.46 0.91 13.59
CA ILE A 108 -2.06 1.36 13.49
C ILE A 108 -1.15 0.33 14.17
N PRO A 109 -0.39 -0.49 13.42
CA PRO A 109 0.71 -1.24 13.96
C PRO A 109 1.92 -0.32 14.17
N GLY A 110 2.47 -0.29 15.37
CA GLY A 110 3.60 0.59 15.67
C GLY A 110 4.41 0.20 16.89
N HIS A 111 5.40 1.04 17.21
CA HIS A 111 6.27 0.90 18.37
C HIS A 111 6.17 2.15 19.29
N PRO A 112 5.02 2.35 19.96
CA PRO A 112 4.84 3.47 20.88
C PRO A 112 5.89 3.41 21.99
N SER A 113 6.50 4.54 22.34
CA SER A 113 7.65 4.65 23.26
C SER A 113 8.87 3.78 22.90
N GLY A 114 8.93 3.27 21.66
CA GLY A 114 9.93 2.28 21.27
C GLY A 114 9.67 0.87 21.83
N ASP A 115 8.51 0.62 22.43
CA ASP A 115 8.15 -0.66 23.00
C ASP A 115 7.94 -1.76 21.94
N PRO A 116 7.79 -3.02 22.37
CA PRO A 116 7.40 -4.11 21.49
C PRO A 116 6.13 -3.76 20.70
N LYS A 117 6.07 -4.24 19.45
CA LYS A 117 4.99 -3.96 18.49
C LYS A 117 3.61 -4.02 19.16
N ARG A 118 2.83 -2.95 19.01
CA ARG A 118 1.43 -2.86 19.44
C ARG A 118 0.53 -2.55 18.24
N LEU A 119 -0.76 -2.79 18.42
CA LEU A 119 -1.81 -2.41 17.48
C LEU A 119 -2.73 -1.42 18.19
N SER A 120 -2.85 -0.22 17.65
CA SER A 120 -3.86 0.75 18.07
C SER A 120 -5.13 0.50 17.26
N ILE A 121 -6.20 0.10 17.95
CA ILE A 121 -7.49 -0.31 17.35
C ILE A 121 -8.67 0.36 18.09
N GLU A 122 -8.50 0.69 19.36
CA GLU A 122 -9.54 1.27 20.21
C GLU A 122 -9.37 2.79 20.29
N SER A 123 -10.50 3.50 20.38
CA SER A 123 -10.57 4.95 20.63
C SER A 123 -11.38 5.18 21.90
N THR A 124 -10.91 6.11 22.75
CA THR A 124 -11.68 6.59 23.90
C THR A 124 -12.38 7.92 23.63
N ASP A 125 -12.32 8.46 22.42
CA ASP A 125 -13.02 9.70 22.09
C ASP A 125 -14.55 9.46 22.12
N PRO A 126 -15.33 10.34 22.79
CA PRO A 126 -16.77 10.14 22.93
C PRO A 126 -17.56 10.25 21.62
N ASN A 127 -16.94 10.73 20.54
CA ASN A 127 -17.59 10.88 19.24
C ASN A 127 -17.36 9.68 18.30
N ASP A 128 -16.49 8.75 18.70
CA ASP A 128 -16.13 7.58 17.91
C ASP A 128 -16.90 6.33 18.41
N PRO A 129 -17.00 5.25 17.61
CA PRO A 129 -17.70 4.01 18.01
C PRO A 129 -16.94 3.17 19.06
N GLY A 130 -15.94 3.74 19.75
CA GLY A 130 -14.99 3.02 20.61
C GLY A 130 -13.85 2.32 19.85
N LEU A 131 -13.82 2.49 18.53
CA LEU A 131 -12.78 1.98 17.65
C LEU A 131 -12.13 3.14 16.90
N CYS A 132 -10.87 2.96 16.55
CA CYS A 132 -10.14 3.83 15.64
C CYS A 132 -10.85 3.94 14.29
N ASP A 133 -11.26 5.15 13.93
CA ASP A 133 -11.79 5.48 12.62
C ASP A 133 -11.19 6.79 12.08
N VAL A 134 -11.40 7.01 10.79
CA VAL A 134 -10.98 8.24 10.13
C VAL A 134 -11.95 9.36 10.51
N HIS A 135 -11.53 10.23 11.42
CA HIS A 135 -12.30 11.37 11.89
C HIS A 135 -12.42 12.47 10.83
N SER A 136 -11.35 12.70 10.08
CA SER A 136 -11.25 13.82 9.14
C SER A 136 -10.22 13.52 8.04
N VAL A 137 -10.43 14.09 6.86
CA VAL A 137 -9.47 14.03 5.73
C VAL A 137 -8.99 15.42 5.34
N SER A 138 -9.26 16.41 6.18
CA SER A 138 -8.99 17.82 5.92
C SER A 138 -8.38 18.51 7.14
N GLU A 139 -7.71 17.76 8.02
CA GLU A 139 -7.05 18.36 9.17
C GLU A 139 -5.92 19.29 8.70
N PRO A 140 -5.70 20.44 9.38
CA PRO A 140 -4.53 21.24 9.10
C PRO A 140 -3.26 20.41 9.25
N ALA A 141 -2.37 20.48 8.26
CA ALA A 141 -1.10 19.77 8.25
C ALA A 141 -0.33 20.04 9.55
N CYS A 142 0.09 18.98 10.25
CA CYS A 142 0.72 19.13 11.56
C CYS A 142 2.02 19.94 11.52
N THR A 143 2.80 19.80 10.45
CA THR A 143 4.09 20.46 10.27
C THR A 143 4.06 21.59 9.21
N GLY A 144 2.86 22.04 8.81
CA GLY A 144 2.72 23.08 7.77
C GLY A 144 2.99 22.57 6.34
N GLY A 145 2.78 21.27 6.12
CA GLY A 145 2.87 20.61 4.81
C GLY A 145 1.87 21.12 3.77
N PRO A 146 2.06 20.76 2.49
CA PRO A 146 1.28 21.30 1.37
C PRO A 146 -0.13 20.71 1.25
N VAL A 147 -0.40 19.60 1.94
CA VAL A 147 -1.67 18.85 1.88
C VAL A 147 -2.28 18.76 3.28
N PRO A 148 -3.62 18.69 3.39
CA PRO A 148 -4.24 18.40 4.68
C PRO A 148 -3.89 16.98 5.15
N ASP A 149 -3.95 16.79 6.47
CA ASP A 149 -3.75 15.50 7.10
C ASP A 149 -5.06 14.71 7.24
N VAL A 150 -4.94 13.39 7.29
CA VAL A 150 -5.97 12.49 7.81
C VAL A 150 -5.93 12.54 9.34
N GLY A 151 -7.04 12.95 9.95
CA GLY A 151 -7.24 13.01 11.39
C GLY A 151 -7.94 11.76 11.93
N TYR A 152 -7.53 11.28 13.10
CA TYR A 152 -8.12 10.14 13.80
C TYR A 152 -7.82 10.18 15.31
N PHE A 153 -8.64 9.54 16.14
CA PHE A 153 -8.37 9.36 17.55
C PHE A 153 -7.98 7.90 17.82
N CYS A 154 -6.68 7.68 17.99
CA CYS A 154 -6.10 6.39 18.34
C CYS A 154 -4.98 6.60 19.33
N ASP A 155 -4.74 5.64 20.22
CA ASP A 155 -3.59 5.75 21.11
C ASP A 155 -2.27 5.66 20.34
N THR A 156 -1.46 6.72 20.42
CA THR A 156 -0.09 6.76 19.92
C THR A 156 0.81 7.44 20.96
N GLU A 157 2.11 7.16 20.93
CA GLU A 157 3.11 7.78 21.79
C GLU A 157 4.35 8.15 20.97
N GLY A 158 5.30 8.89 21.55
CA GLY A 158 6.59 9.13 20.90
C GLY A 158 7.24 7.80 20.45
N GLY A 159 7.72 7.71 19.21
CA GLY A 159 8.17 6.43 18.62
C GLY A 159 7.15 5.79 17.67
N SER A 160 5.87 6.17 17.74
CA SER A 160 4.87 5.80 16.75
C SER A 160 5.06 6.53 15.40
N SER A 161 5.81 7.63 15.35
CA SER A 161 6.17 8.32 14.11
C SER A 161 6.66 7.33 13.04
N GLY A 162 6.09 7.41 11.85
CA GLY A 162 6.39 6.56 10.70
C GLY A 162 5.56 5.28 10.66
N SER A 163 4.67 5.07 11.64
CA SER A 163 3.73 3.94 11.60
C SER A 163 2.76 4.07 10.42
N PRO A 164 2.47 2.98 9.72
CA PRO A 164 1.42 2.96 8.70
C PRO A 164 0.06 2.99 9.40
N VAL A 165 -0.85 3.82 8.89
CA VAL A 165 -2.27 3.79 9.24
C VAL A 165 -2.97 2.94 8.20
N LEU A 166 -3.63 1.85 8.61
CA LEU A 166 -4.24 0.91 7.66
C LEU A 166 -5.76 0.93 7.73
N SER A 167 -6.39 0.83 6.56
CA SER A 167 -7.82 0.53 6.46
C SER A 167 -8.11 -0.83 7.09
N TYR A 168 -9.13 -0.88 7.93
CA TYR A 168 -9.61 -2.14 8.49
C TYR A 168 -10.19 -3.05 7.40
N GLN A 169 -10.77 -2.49 6.34
CA GLN A 169 -11.42 -3.26 5.28
C GLN A 169 -10.42 -3.80 4.26
N THR A 170 -9.50 -2.95 3.78
CA THR A 170 -8.57 -3.34 2.70
C THR A 170 -7.23 -3.83 3.20
N HIS A 171 -6.89 -3.57 4.47
CA HIS A 171 -5.57 -3.80 5.05
C HIS A 171 -4.43 -3.13 4.27
N LYS A 172 -4.75 -2.06 3.53
CA LYS A 172 -3.76 -1.21 2.87
C LYS A 172 -3.54 0.04 3.70
N VAL A 173 -2.34 0.59 3.58
CA VAL A 173 -1.97 1.87 4.19
C VAL A 173 -2.81 2.97 3.55
N ILE A 174 -3.44 3.81 4.36
CA ILE A 174 -4.26 4.98 3.97
C ILE A 174 -3.61 6.31 4.39
N ALA A 175 -2.74 6.29 5.40
CA ALA A 175 -1.96 7.46 5.83
C ALA A 175 -0.64 7.05 6.50
N LEU A 176 0.31 7.98 6.57
CA LEU A 176 1.57 7.85 7.30
C LEU A 176 1.49 8.65 8.60
N HIS A 177 1.44 7.98 9.75
CA HIS A 177 1.34 8.67 11.05
C HIS A 177 2.59 9.50 11.33
N HIS A 178 2.42 10.79 11.61
CA HIS A 178 3.53 11.70 11.90
C HIS A 178 3.32 12.62 13.10
N CYS A 179 2.10 12.67 13.65
CA CYS A 179 1.76 13.65 14.66
C CYS A 179 0.71 13.12 15.65
N ALA A 180 1.03 13.24 16.94
CA ALA A 180 0.22 12.75 18.07
C ALA A 180 -0.52 13.88 18.80
N ALA A 181 -1.01 14.89 18.07
CA ALA A 181 -1.93 15.89 18.63
C ALA A 181 -3.33 15.28 18.85
N CYS A 182 -4.30 16.03 19.37
CA CYS A 182 -5.72 15.63 19.32
C CYS A 182 -6.44 16.48 18.27
N PRO A 183 -6.90 15.91 17.14
CA PRO A 183 -6.75 14.51 16.72
C PRO A 183 -5.31 14.16 16.32
N ASN A 184 -4.97 12.86 16.36
CA ASN A 184 -3.74 12.37 15.76
C ASN A 184 -3.81 12.60 14.26
N ARG A 185 -2.66 12.76 13.61
CA ARG A 185 -2.57 13.10 12.20
C ARG A 185 -1.60 12.21 11.44
N GLY A 186 -2.03 11.84 10.24
CA GLY A 186 -1.23 11.13 9.25
C GLY A 186 -1.28 11.86 7.90
N VAL A 187 -0.13 11.97 7.22
CA VAL A 187 -0.11 12.46 5.84
C VAL A 187 -0.85 11.44 4.96
N PRO A 188 -1.79 11.84 4.09
CA PRO A 188 -2.50 10.88 3.26
C PRO A 188 -1.53 10.11 2.39
N ILE A 189 -1.67 8.77 2.35
CA ILE A 189 -0.69 7.92 1.67
C ILE A 189 -0.67 8.18 0.15
N VAL A 190 -1.78 8.65 -0.42
CA VAL A 190 -1.90 8.94 -1.85
C VAL A 190 -1.02 10.11 -2.26
N ASP A 191 -0.81 11.09 -1.37
CA ASP A 191 0.07 12.22 -1.63
C ASP A 191 1.55 11.81 -1.50
N VAL A 192 1.86 10.94 -0.53
CA VAL A 192 3.19 10.31 -0.41
C VAL A 192 3.49 9.46 -1.64
N LEU A 193 2.54 8.63 -2.08
CA LEU A 193 2.68 7.80 -3.28
C LEU A 193 2.87 8.67 -4.53
N ALA A 194 2.07 9.71 -4.73
CA ALA A 194 2.19 10.61 -5.87
C ALA A 194 3.55 11.34 -5.90
N SER A 195 4.08 11.73 -4.72
CA SER A 195 5.42 12.32 -4.59
C SER A 195 6.50 11.31 -5.02
N ILE A 196 6.45 10.08 -4.51
CA ILE A 196 7.39 9.01 -4.86
C ILE A 196 7.30 8.63 -6.35
N GLU A 197 6.10 8.52 -6.91
CA GLU A 197 5.90 8.24 -8.34
C GLU A 197 6.46 9.34 -9.26
N GLY A 198 6.48 10.58 -8.76
CA GLY A 198 7.10 11.72 -9.44
C GLY A 198 8.62 11.81 -9.30
N SER A 199 9.23 10.95 -8.47
CA SER A 199 10.67 10.97 -8.19
C SER A 199 11.45 9.98 -9.06
N PRO A 200 12.80 10.05 -9.08
CA PRO A 200 13.62 9.09 -9.80
C PRO A 200 13.54 7.64 -9.28
N ASN A 201 12.89 7.42 -8.12
CA ASN A 201 12.84 6.13 -7.44
C ASN A 201 11.39 5.69 -7.17
N PRO A 202 10.56 5.49 -8.22
CA PRO A 202 9.18 5.08 -8.05
C PRO A 202 9.10 3.70 -7.40
N LEU A 203 8.08 3.49 -6.57
CA LEU A 203 7.80 2.17 -6.02
C LEU A 203 7.37 1.20 -7.13
N PRO A 204 7.73 -0.10 -7.02
CA PRO A 204 7.28 -1.11 -7.97
C PRO A 204 5.76 -1.31 -7.87
N ALA A 205 5.14 -1.80 -8.94
CA ALA A 205 3.69 -2.01 -9.05
C ALA A 205 3.10 -2.98 -8.01
N CYS A 206 3.93 -3.70 -7.24
CA CYS A 206 3.48 -4.52 -6.12
C CYS A 206 3.11 -3.70 -4.88
N SER A 207 3.71 -2.52 -4.72
CA SER A 207 3.49 -1.59 -3.61
C SER A 207 2.08 -1.06 -3.56
N THR A 208 1.43 -0.92 -4.70
CA THR A 208 0.00 -0.66 -4.78
C THR A 208 -0.65 -1.97 -5.24
N CYS A 209 -1.81 -2.35 -4.70
CA CYS A 209 -2.62 -3.34 -5.41
C CYS A 209 -3.30 -2.61 -6.58
N ALA A 210 -2.48 -2.03 -7.48
CA ALA A 210 -2.95 -1.37 -8.67
C ALA A 210 -3.77 -2.41 -9.41
N GLN A 211 -5.05 -2.09 -9.60
CA GLN A 211 -5.85 -2.81 -10.58
C GLN A 211 -5.05 -2.77 -11.88
N ALA A 212 -4.73 -3.94 -12.42
CA ALA A 212 -3.92 -4.02 -13.63
C ALA A 212 -4.52 -3.05 -14.67
N PRO A 213 -3.69 -2.24 -15.36
CA PRO A 213 -4.21 -1.25 -16.28
C PRO A 213 -5.22 -1.90 -17.21
N ILE A 214 -6.36 -1.23 -17.42
CA ILE A 214 -7.40 -1.77 -18.29
C ILE A 214 -6.81 -2.00 -19.69
N PRO A 215 -7.02 -3.18 -20.30
CA PRO A 215 -6.67 -3.39 -21.69
C PRO A 215 -7.26 -2.30 -22.58
N GLN A 216 -6.44 -1.67 -23.40
CA GLN A 216 -6.86 -0.65 -24.37
C GLN A 216 -6.91 -1.22 -25.78
N ASP A 217 -7.52 -0.47 -26.69
CA ASP A 217 -7.56 -0.78 -28.13
C ASP A 217 -8.16 -2.16 -28.45
N LEU A 218 -9.14 -2.61 -27.66
CA LEU A 218 -9.84 -3.87 -27.93
C LEU A 218 -10.56 -3.81 -29.27
N VAL A 219 -10.13 -4.66 -30.19
CA VAL A 219 -10.76 -4.86 -31.51
C VAL A 219 -11.30 -6.28 -31.63
N ALA A 220 -12.42 -6.40 -32.34
CA ALA A 220 -13.05 -7.68 -32.65
C ALA A 220 -13.16 -7.87 -34.16
N SER A 221 -12.82 -9.07 -34.64
CA SER A 221 -12.91 -9.45 -36.06
C SER A 221 -13.46 -10.86 -36.21
N THR A 222 -13.95 -11.21 -37.40
CA THR A 222 -14.57 -12.52 -37.69
C THR A 222 -13.65 -13.35 -38.60
N PRO A 223 -12.75 -14.18 -38.06
CA PRO A 223 -11.80 -14.96 -38.87
C PRO A 223 -12.45 -16.17 -39.58
N GLY A 224 -13.74 -16.41 -39.38
CA GLY A 224 -14.54 -17.40 -40.08
C GLY A 224 -15.88 -17.63 -39.39
N ASP A 225 -16.65 -18.59 -39.89
CA ASP A 225 -17.98 -18.89 -39.36
C ASP A 225 -17.94 -19.24 -37.87
N ASN A 226 -18.91 -18.72 -37.12
CA ASN A 226 -19.09 -18.98 -35.69
C ASN A 226 -17.82 -18.72 -34.85
N ARG A 227 -17.02 -17.70 -35.23
CA ARG A 227 -15.81 -17.32 -34.49
C ARG A 227 -15.63 -15.81 -34.44
N ILE A 228 -15.21 -15.31 -33.28
CA ILE A 228 -14.75 -13.94 -33.09
C ILE A 228 -13.32 -13.96 -32.56
N PHE A 229 -12.42 -13.26 -33.24
CA PHE A 229 -11.06 -13.00 -32.79
C PHE A 229 -10.98 -11.63 -32.14
N LEU A 230 -10.48 -11.61 -30.91
CA LEU A 230 -10.22 -10.42 -30.11
C LEU A 230 -8.71 -10.17 -30.04
N ASP A 231 -8.32 -8.91 -30.20
CA ASP A 231 -6.95 -8.42 -30.06
C ASP A 231 -6.99 -7.10 -29.30
N TRP A 232 -6.01 -6.86 -28.42
CA TRP A 232 -5.91 -5.65 -27.61
C TRP A 232 -4.45 -5.30 -27.31
N SER A 233 -4.21 -4.09 -26.81
CA SER A 233 -2.87 -3.67 -26.42
C SER A 233 -2.37 -4.43 -25.19
N PRO A 234 -1.14 -5.00 -25.19
CA PRO A 234 -0.59 -5.68 -24.03
C PRO A 234 -0.55 -4.76 -22.79
N VAL A 235 -0.99 -5.29 -21.65
CA VAL A 235 -0.94 -4.59 -20.37
C VAL A 235 0.37 -4.92 -19.64
N ALA A 236 1.18 -3.92 -19.33
CA ALA A 236 2.39 -4.09 -18.53
C ALA A 236 2.05 -4.70 -17.16
N GLY A 237 2.77 -5.75 -16.76
CA GLY A 237 2.54 -6.46 -15.50
C GLY A 237 1.36 -7.45 -15.50
N ALA A 238 0.59 -7.57 -16.59
CA ALA A 238 -0.45 -8.58 -16.69
C ALA A 238 0.16 -9.98 -16.92
N VAL A 239 -0.26 -10.95 -16.09
CA VAL A 239 0.09 -12.38 -16.25
C VAL A 239 -0.98 -13.16 -17.02
N SER A 240 -2.21 -12.67 -17.04
CA SER A 240 -3.31 -13.23 -17.83
C SER A 240 -4.42 -12.20 -18.02
N TYR A 241 -5.42 -12.54 -18.82
CA TYR A 241 -6.60 -11.74 -19.10
C TYR A 241 -7.86 -12.58 -18.89
N ARG A 242 -8.95 -11.98 -18.44
CA ARG A 242 -10.31 -12.57 -18.45
C ARG A 242 -11.13 -11.91 -19.53
N ILE A 243 -11.86 -12.73 -20.27
CA ILE A 243 -12.73 -12.30 -21.36
C ILE A 243 -14.17 -12.55 -20.92
N TYR A 244 -14.99 -11.51 -21.08
CA TYR A 244 -16.42 -11.53 -20.83
C TYR A 244 -17.16 -11.17 -22.10
N ARG A 245 -18.35 -11.76 -22.27
CA ARG A 245 -19.22 -11.58 -23.43
C ARG A 245 -20.66 -11.35 -23.00
N SER A 246 -21.36 -10.48 -23.72
CA SER A 246 -22.82 -10.31 -23.61
C SER A 246 -23.43 -10.21 -25.00
N SER A 247 -24.61 -10.78 -25.21
CA SER A 247 -25.43 -10.51 -26.40
C SER A 247 -26.39 -9.32 -26.21
N GLN A 248 -26.32 -8.65 -25.05
CA GLN A 248 -27.20 -7.53 -24.69
C GLN A 248 -26.48 -6.19 -24.79
N SER A 249 -25.42 -5.97 -23.99
CA SER A 249 -24.64 -4.74 -23.97
C SER A 249 -23.30 -4.91 -23.25
N CYS A 250 -22.43 -3.89 -23.32
CA CYS A 250 -21.18 -3.85 -22.54
C CYS A 250 -21.37 -3.68 -21.02
N THR A 251 -22.59 -3.38 -20.55
CA THR A 251 -22.89 -2.98 -19.17
C THR A 251 -23.87 -3.91 -18.46
N SER A 252 -24.44 -4.90 -19.16
CA SER A 252 -25.41 -5.84 -18.62
C SER A 252 -25.29 -7.21 -19.29
N GLY A 253 -25.58 -8.27 -18.54
CA GLY A 253 -25.59 -9.65 -19.05
C GLY A 253 -24.21 -10.16 -19.48
N MET A 254 -23.14 -9.64 -18.88
CA MET A 254 -21.77 -10.11 -19.14
C MET A 254 -21.53 -11.47 -18.50
N GLU A 255 -21.19 -12.44 -19.32
CA GLU A 255 -20.82 -13.80 -18.92
C GLU A 255 -19.32 -14.00 -19.15
N PHE A 256 -18.67 -14.72 -18.23
CA PHE A 256 -17.28 -15.11 -18.41
C PHE A 256 -17.16 -16.18 -19.49
N VAL A 257 -16.34 -15.94 -20.51
CA VAL A 257 -16.15 -16.87 -21.64
C VAL A 257 -14.78 -17.50 -21.71
N GLY A 258 -13.77 -16.94 -21.03
CA GLY A 258 -12.46 -17.59 -20.96
C GLY A 258 -11.33 -16.71 -20.44
N THR A 259 -10.13 -17.29 -20.44
CA THR A 259 -8.89 -16.60 -20.09
C THR A 259 -7.88 -16.67 -21.23
N SER A 260 -6.97 -15.69 -21.31
CA SER A 260 -5.82 -15.72 -22.20
C SER A 260 -4.54 -15.29 -21.50
N ASN A 261 -3.42 -15.90 -21.87
CA ASN A 261 -2.08 -15.48 -21.41
C ASN A 261 -1.38 -14.54 -22.41
N THR A 262 -1.99 -14.34 -23.58
CA THR A 262 -1.55 -13.39 -24.61
C THR A 262 -2.60 -12.30 -24.77
N PRO A 263 -2.30 -11.17 -25.41
CA PRO A 263 -3.26 -10.08 -25.60
C PRO A 263 -4.27 -10.38 -26.74
N THR A 264 -4.61 -11.65 -26.91
CA THR A 264 -5.46 -12.16 -27.98
C THR A 264 -6.37 -13.26 -27.44
N TYR A 265 -7.56 -13.41 -28.03
CA TYR A 265 -8.49 -14.50 -27.69
C TYR A 265 -9.37 -14.87 -28.89
N ILE A 266 -9.63 -16.17 -29.07
CA ILE A 266 -10.63 -16.66 -30.03
C ILE A 266 -11.82 -17.16 -29.24
N ASP A 267 -12.99 -16.57 -29.48
CA ASP A 267 -14.27 -17.09 -29.03
C ASP A 267 -14.90 -17.93 -30.15
N ASP A 268 -14.85 -19.25 -30.00
CA ASP A 268 -15.43 -20.25 -30.91
C ASP A 268 -16.78 -20.79 -30.43
N THR A 269 -17.37 -20.16 -29.41
CA THR A 269 -18.65 -20.55 -28.81
C THR A 269 -19.81 -19.67 -29.29
N VAL A 270 -19.56 -18.78 -30.25
CA VAL A 270 -20.54 -17.83 -30.78
C VAL A 270 -21.39 -18.45 -31.90
N ALA A 271 -22.62 -17.97 -32.04
CA ALA A 271 -23.50 -18.34 -33.14
C ALA A 271 -23.57 -17.22 -34.19
N GLY A 272 -23.62 -17.60 -35.47
CA GLY A 272 -23.78 -16.67 -36.59
C GLY A 272 -25.09 -15.86 -36.51
N GLY A 273 -25.01 -14.59 -36.91
CA GLY A 273 -26.15 -13.67 -36.94
C GLY A 273 -26.47 -12.96 -35.61
N ILE A 274 -25.67 -13.18 -34.57
CA ILE A 274 -25.81 -12.51 -33.27
C ILE A 274 -24.70 -11.47 -33.08
N THR A 275 -25.07 -10.27 -32.61
CA THR A 275 -24.10 -9.26 -32.17
C THR A 275 -23.68 -9.55 -30.74
N TYR A 276 -22.37 -9.58 -30.51
CA TYR A 276 -21.77 -9.78 -29.20
C TYR A 276 -20.96 -8.56 -28.77
N HIS A 277 -20.98 -8.30 -27.48
CA HIS A 277 -20.22 -7.25 -26.79
C HIS A 277 -19.18 -7.92 -25.89
N TYR A 278 -17.95 -7.42 -25.92
CA TYR A 278 -16.85 -8.01 -25.15
C TYR A 278 -16.24 -7.00 -24.19
N VAL A 279 -15.84 -7.50 -23.02
CA VAL A 279 -15.02 -6.80 -22.03
C VAL A 279 -13.83 -7.68 -21.69
N VAL A 280 -12.64 -7.09 -21.66
CA VAL A 280 -11.40 -7.77 -21.27
C VAL A 280 -10.85 -7.09 -20.01
N THR A 281 -10.49 -7.88 -19.01
CA THR A 281 -9.78 -7.41 -17.82
C THR A 281 -8.44 -8.10 -17.71
N SER A 282 -7.42 -7.37 -17.28
CA SER A 282 -6.09 -7.89 -17.01
C SER A 282 -6.01 -8.44 -15.59
N ILE A 283 -5.21 -9.48 -15.40
CA ILE A 283 -4.86 -10.07 -14.10
C ILE A 283 -3.36 -9.84 -13.93
N SER A 284 -2.97 -9.20 -12.82
CA SER A 284 -1.57 -9.03 -12.42
C SER A 284 -1.07 -10.24 -11.62
N ALA A 285 0.27 -10.41 -11.54
CA ALA A 285 0.93 -11.46 -10.77
C ALA A 285 0.70 -11.37 -9.24
N LEU A 286 0.10 -10.30 -8.76
CA LEU A 286 0.00 -9.96 -7.36
C LEU A 286 -1.37 -10.40 -6.81
N ARG A 287 -1.36 -11.46 -6.00
CA ARG A 287 -2.43 -11.79 -5.05
C ARG A 287 -2.15 -11.11 -3.72
#